data_AF-A0A430JME6-F1
#
_entry.id   AF-A0A430JME6-F1
#
_cell.length_a   1.000
_cell.length_b   1.000
_cell.length_c   1.000
_cell.angle_alpha   90.00
_cell.angle_beta   90.00
_cell.angle_gamma   90.00
#
_symmetry.space_group_name_H-M   'P 1'
#
loop_
_entity.id
_entity.type
_entity.pdbx_description
1 polymer ?
#
loop_
_entity_poly.entity_id
_entity_poly.type
_entity_poly.pdbx_seq_one_letter_code
_entity_poly.pdbx_strand_id
1 'polypeptide(L)'
;MTAYPNIDGPVARRGDPVTSWQAAQGLTDGHVRGSQQAVLSTLRQSGPLTDPEIAHRIAADGGTWSTQRLRTARSELVKAGLVKPIGVRKGTTGSKFTVWAPVPVQLKIGVSA
;
A
#
# COMPACT_ATOMS: atom_id res chain seq x y z
N MET A 1 27.48 26.65 -19.99
CA MET A 1 27.71 25.24 -19.61
C MET A 1 27.12 25.07 -18.21
N THR A 2 25.87 24.64 -18.12
CA THR A 2 25.08 24.66 -16.88
C THR A 2 25.06 23.25 -16.31
N ALA A 3 25.67 23.07 -15.13
CA ALA A 3 25.69 21.80 -14.42
C ALA A 3 24.33 21.58 -13.73
N TYR A 4 23.63 20.50 -14.08
CA TYR A 4 22.49 20.01 -13.31
C TYR A 4 23.00 19.11 -12.19
N PRO A 5 22.60 19.31 -10.92
CA PRO A 5 22.94 18.36 -9.87
C PRO A 5 22.22 17.03 -10.11
N ASN A 6 23.01 15.97 -10.00
CA ASN A 6 22.62 14.58 -10.16
C ASN A 6 21.49 14.22 -9.17
N ILE A 7 20.32 13.79 -9.68
CA ILE A 7 19.15 13.35 -8.88
C ILE A 7 19.06 11.81 -8.85
N ASP A 8 20.18 11.09 -8.98
CA ASP A 8 20.26 9.64 -8.78
C ASP A 8 20.52 9.27 -7.31
N GLY A 9 19.52 9.48 -6.47
CA GLY A 9 19.47 8.88 -5.14
C GLY A 9 18.07 8.33 -4.88
N PRO A 10 17.90 7.13 -4.29
CA PRO A 10 16.60 6.72 -3.81
C PRO A 10 16.17 7.71 -2.72
N VAL A 11 15.35 8.69 -3.09
CA VAL A 11 14.68 9.56 -2.13
C VAL A 11 13.66 8.68 -1.40
N ALA A 12 14.16 7.99 -0.38
CA ALA A 12 13.36 7.55 0.74
C ALA A 12 12.66 8.81 1.26
N ARG A 13 11.36 8.93 0.93
CA ARG A 13 10.54 10.09 1.28
C ARG A 13 10.45 10.15 2.80
N ARG A 14 11.25 11.04 3.38
CA ARG A 14 11.27 11.44 4.79
C ARG A 14 9.98 12.21 5.12
N GLY A 15 8.87 11.49 5.15
CA GLY A 15 7.55 12.07 5.33
C GLY A 15 6.50 11.00 5.23
N ASP A 16 6.57 9.98 6.09
CA ASP A 16 5.38 9.19 6.43
C ASP A 16 4.38 10.15 7.07
N PRO A 17 3.31 10.55 6.36
CA PRO A 17 2.35 11.47 6.93
C PRO A 17 1.42 10.66 7.83
N VAL A 18 1.03 11.29 8.94
CA VAL A 18 -0.02 10.98 9.93
C VAL A 18 -1.35 10.40 9.34
N THR A 19 -1.50 10.38 8.02
CA THR A 19 -2.52 9.76 7.16
C THR A 19 -2.60 8.22 7.16
N SER A 20 -2.31 7.53 8.26
CA SER A 20 -2.72 6.12 8.44
C SER A 20 -3.91 5.95 9.39
N TRP A 21 -4.30 7.00 10.10
CA TRP A 21 -5.45 6.97 11.02
C TRP A 21 -6.76 7.47 10.41
N GLN A 22 -6.72 8.53 9.60
CA GLN A 22 -7.96 9.21 9.14
C GLN A 22 -8.69 8.50 7.98
N ALA A 23 -7.98 7.74 7.13
CA ALA A 23 -8.60 6.98 6.02
C ALA A 23 -9.38 5.74 6.50
N ALA A 24 -9.17 5.30 7.74
CA ALA A 24 -9.81 4.13 8.34
C ALA A 24 -11.20 4.43 8.96
N GLN A 25 -11.69 5.67 8.89
CA GLN A 25 -12.90 6.08 9.60
C GLN A 25 -14.22 5.62 8.97
N GLY A 26 -14.19 5.05 7.75
CA GLY A 26 -15.41 4.72 6.99
C GLY A 26 -16.00 3.32 7.16
N LEU A 27 -15.36 2.36 7.86
CA LEU A 27 -15.90 0.99 8.00
C LEU A 27 -16.05 0.58 9.47
N THR A 28 -17.27 0.17 9.81
CA THR A 28 -17.73 -0.29 11.12
C THR A 28 -17.25 -1.73 11.32
N ASP A 29 -16.08 -1.92 11.96
CA ASP A 29 -15.64 -3.12 12.71
C ASP A 29 -14.13 -3.04 12.96
N GLY A 30 -13.69 -3.06 14.21
CA GLY A 30 -12.26 -2.89 14.56
C GLY A 30 -11.33 -3.94 13.94
N HIS A 31 -11.80 -5.18 13.79
CA HIS A 31 -11.07 -6.26 13.11
C HIS A 31 -10.92 -6.02 11.60
N VAL A 32 -11.95 -5.44 10.97
CA VAL A 32 -11.93 -5.07 9.56
C VAL A 32 -10.91 -3.97 9.34
N ARG A 33 -10.92 -2.93 10.18
CA ARG A 33 -9.95 -1.82 10.16
C ARG A 33 -8.51 -2.31 10.32
N GLY A 34 -8.24 -3.22 11.26
CA GLY A 34 -6.88 -3.74 11.48
C GLY A 34 -6.30 -4.43 10.25
N SER A 35 -7.08 -5.30 9.60
CA SER A 35 -6.64 -6.00 8.39
C SER A 35 -6.41 -5.07 7.19
N GLN A 36 -7.23 -4.02 7.01
CA GLN A 36 -7.06 -3.02 5.96
C GLN A 36 -5.82 -2.15 6.21
N GLN A 37 -5.64 -1.70 7.45
CA GLN A 37 -4.47 -0.93 7.84
C GLN A 37 -3.18 -1.72 7.63
N ALA A 38 -3.16 -3.01 7.96
CA ALA A 38 -2.01 -3.87 7.71
C ALA A 38 -1.65 -3.91 6.21
N VAL A 39 -2.61 -4.23 5.34
CA VAL A 39 -2.39 -4.26 3.88
C VAL A 39 -1.90 -2.92 3.34
N LEU A 40 -2.54 -1.82 3.72
CA LEU A 40 -2.17 -0.49 3.23
C LEU A 40 -0.78 -0.06 3.72
N SER A 41 -0.46 -0.36 4.98
CA SER A 41 0.85 -0.04 5.58
C SER A 41 1.96 -0.83 4.90
N THR A 42 1.76 -2.14 4.70
CA THR A 42 2.72 -2.99 4.00
C THR A 42 2.97 -2.50 2.57
N LEU A 43 1.92 -2.12 1.83
CA LEU A 43 2.04 -1.57 0.48
C LEU A 43 2.75 -0.22 0.43
N ARG A 44 2.58 0.62 1.45
CA ARG A 44 3.29 1.92 1.56
C ARG A 44 4.77 1.74 1.86
N GLN A 45 5.11 0.84 2.79
CA GLN A 45 6.49 0.59 3.22
C GLN A 45 7.30 -0.20 2.19
N SER A 46 6.66 -1.18 1.55
CA SER A 46 7.33 -2.15 0.67
C SER A 46 7.24 -1.78 -0.81
N GLY A 47 6.33 -0.86 -1.15
CA GLY A 47 5.96 -0.58 -2.52
C GLY A 47 4.95 -1.60 -3.10
N PRO A 48 4.83 -1.68 -4.43
CA PRO A 48 3.83 -2.51 -5.07
C PRO A 48 4.08 -4.02 -4.89
N LEU A 49 3.06 -4.74 -4.42
CA LEU A 49 3.13 -6.16 -4.08
C LEU A 49 1.89 -6.93 -4.57
N THR A 50 2.06 -8.22 -4.75
CA THR A 50 0.98 -9.18 -5.04
C THR A 50 0.31 -9.68 -3.76
N ASP A 51 -0.92 -10.20 -3.84
CA ASP A 51 -1.61 -10.79 -2.66
C ASP A 51 -0.75 -11.82 -1.87
N PRO A 52 -0.02 -12.77 -2.48
CA PRO A 52 0.85 -13.67 -1.73
C PRO A 52 2.04 -12.95 -1.09
N GLU A 53 2.65 -11.98 -1.75
CA GLU A 53 3.76 -11.19 -1.17
C GLU A 53 3.28 -10.32 0.01
N ILE A 54 2.07 -9.74 -0.09
CA ILE A 54 1.44 -9.00 1.01
C ILE A 54 1.23 -9.91 2.21
N ALA A 55 0.65 -11.10 1.99
CA ALA A 55 0.43 -12.06 3.08
C ALA A 55 1.74 -12.51 3.73
N HIS A 56 2.77 -12.78 2.92
CA HIS A 56 4.08 -13.17 3.42
C HIS A 56 4.72 -12.06 4.27
N ARG A 57 4.70 -10.81 3.82
CA ARG A 57 5.25 -9.69 4.60
C ARG A 57 4.48 -9.46 5.88
N ILE A 58 3.16 -9.44 5.82
CA ILE A 58 2.33 -9.27 7.00
C ILE A 58 2.59 -10.38 8.03
N ALA A 59 2.74 -11.64 7.59
CA ALA A 59 3.12 -12.74 8.48
C ALA A 59 4.54 -12.58 9.05
N ALA A 60 5.49 -12.12 8.24
CA ALA A 60 6.86 -11.84 8.68
C ALA A 60 6.91 -10.70 9.73
N ASP A 61 6.00 -9.72 9.63
CA ASP A 61 5.83 -8.63 10.59
C ASP A 61 5.01 -9.05 11.83
N GLY A 62 4.68 -10.34 11.98
CA GLY A 62 3.94 -10.89 13.12
C GLY A 62 2.41 -10.79 13.02
N GLY A 63 1.87 -10.41 11.86
CA GLY A 63 0.43 -10.36 11.59
C GLY A 63 -0.19 -11.75 11.50
N THR A 64 -1.34 -11.93 12.15
CA THR A 64 -2.05 -13.23 12.28
C THR A 64 -3.26 -13.37 11.37
N TRP A 65 -3.39 -12.53 10.34
CA TRP A 65 -4.56 -12.55 9.45
C TRP A 65 -4.49 -13.66 8.41
N SER A 66 -5.63 -14.30 8.14
CA SER A 66 -5.74 -15.27 7.05
C SER A 66 -5.58 -14.61 5.68
N THR A 67 -5.04 -15.36 4.71
CA THR A 67 -4.89 -14.91 3.32
C THR A 67 -6.22 -14.45 2.71
N GLN A 68 -7.32 -15.11 3.06
CA GLN A 68 -8.66 -14.74 2.60
C GLN A 68 -9.09 -13.40 3.17
N ARG A 69 -8.85 -13.13 4.47
CA ARG A 69 -9.16 -11.84 5.09
C ARG A 69 -8.35 -10.71 4.46
N LEU A 70 -7.07 -10.94 4.18
CA LEU A 70 -6.21 -9.97 3.51
C LEU A 70 -6.68 -9.65 2.08
N ARG A 71 -7.13 -10.65 1.32
CA ARG A 71 -7.74 -10.44 -0.01
C ARG A 71 -9.04 -9.66 0.06
N THR A 72 -9.88 -9.91 1.07
CA THR A 72 -11.10 -9.13 1.31
C THR A 72 -10.73 -7.68 1.64
N ALA A 73 -9.83 -7.45 2.59
CA ALA A 73 -9.36 -6.12 2.96
C ALA A 73 -8.76 -5.36 1.76
N ARG A 74 -7.96 -6.04 0.92
CA ARG A 74 -7.41 -5.49 -0.31
C ARG A 74 -8.51 -5.12 -1.31
N SER A 75 -9.61 -5.90 -1.40
CA SER A 75 -10.77 -5.54 -2.23
C SER A 75 -11.50 -4.32 -1.71
N GLU A 76 -11.67 -4.23 -0.39
CA GLU A 76 -12.27 -3.07 0.27
C GLU A 76 -11.42 -1.81 0.03
N LEU A 77 -10.10 -1.90 0.14
CA LEU A 77 -9.18 -0.80 -0.15
C LEU A 77 -9.18 -0.36 -1.62
N VAL A 78 -9.36 -1.29 -2.55
CA VAL A 78 -9.55 -0.98 -3.98
C VAL A 78 -10.87 -0.25 -4.20
N LYS A 79 -11.97 -0.73 -3.59
CA LYS A 79 -13.28 -0.06 -3.65
C LYS A 79 -13.23 1.34 -3.04
N ALA A 80 -12.43 1.53 -1.98
CA ALA A 80 -12.20 2.82 -1.34
C ALA A 80 -11.25 3.75 -2.13
N GLY A 81 -10.68 3.29 -3.25
CA GLY A 81 -9.74 4.08 -4.05
C GLY A 81 -8.37 4.31 -3.40
N LEU A 82 -8.03 3.55 -2.35
CA LEU A 82 -6.76 3.66 -1.63
C LEU A 82 -5.66 2.77 -2.21
N VAL A 83 -6.04 1.73 -2.95
CA VAL A 83 -5.13 0.80 -3.62
C VAL A 83 -5.59 0.61 -5.06
N LYS A 84 -4.66 0.48 -6.00
CA LYS A 84 -4.96 0.25 -7.42
C LYS A 84 -4.14 -0.91 -7.99
N PRO A 85 -4.68 -1.67 -8.95
CA PRO A 85 -3.88 -2.59 -9.74
C PRO A 85 -2.94 -1.80 -10.65
N ILE A 86 -1.67 -2.21 -10.72
CA ILE A 86 -0.67 -1.57 -11.59
C ILE A 86 -0.09 -2.51 -12.65
N GLY A 87 -0.41 -3.81 -12.58
CA GLY A 87 0.07 -4.78 -13.55
C GLY A 87 -0.08 -6.20 -13.05
N VAL A 88 0.57 -7.12 -13.76
CA VAL A 88 0.62 -8.55 -13.39
C VAL A 88 2.08 -8.99 -13.28
N ARG A 89 2.38 -9.80 -12.27
CA ARG A 89 3.68 -10.44 -12.07
C ARG A 89 3.50 -11.96 -12.16
N LYS A 90 4.43 -12.64 -12.83
CA LYS A 90 4.49 -14.09 -12.80
C LYS A 90 5.13 -14.54 -11.49
N GLY A 91 4.45 -15.42 -10.77
CA GLY A 91 5.02 -16.15 -9.65
C GLY A 91 6.00 -17.22 -10.10
N THR A 92 6.68 -17.82 -9.13
CA THR A 92 7.72 -18.83 -9.33
C THR A 92 7.22 -20.09 -10.04
N THR A 93 5.94 -20.43 -9.87
CA THR A 93 5.29 -21.58 -10.50
C THR A 93 4.59 -21.26 -11.83
N GLY A 94 4.79 -20.05 -12.38
CA GLY A 94 4.16 -19.60 -13.63
C GLY A 94 2.77 -18.98 -13.46
N SER A 95 2.18 -19.03 -12.26
CA SER A 95 0.92 -18.36 -11.94
C SER A 95 1.02 -16.85 -12.10
N LYS A 96 0.00 -16.20 -12.68
CA LYS A 96 -0.04 -14.73 -12.79
C LYS A 96 -0.75 -14.14 -11.57
N PHE A 97 -0.14 -13.15 -10.95
CA PHE A 97 -0.70 -12.41 -9.82
C PHE A 97 -0.82 -10.93 -10.15
N THR A 98 -1.91 -10.31 -9.73
CA THR A 98 -2.08 -8.86 -9.83
C THR A 98 -1.15 -8.18 -8.84
N VAL A 99 -0.43 -7.17 -9.33
CA VAL A 99 0.41 -6.29 -8.50
C VAL A 99 -0.42 -5.09 -8.08
N TRP A 100 -0.48 -4.86 -6.78
CA TRP A 100 -1.24 -3.80 -6.15
C TRP A 100 -0.30 -2.71 -5.66
N ALA A 101 -0.65 -1.46 -5.91
CA ALA A 101 0.10 -0.31 -5.41
C ALA A 101 -0.81 0.60 -4.58
N PRO A 102 -0.26 1.26 -3.54
CA PRO A 102 -1.00 2.29 -2.84
C PRO A 102 -1.24 3.47 -3.78
N VAL A 103 -2.45 4.02 -3.75
CA VAL A 103 -2.73 5.30 -4.42
C VAL A 103 -2.06 6.39 -3.58
N PRO A 104 -1.16 7.21 -4.18
CA PRO A 104 -0.58 8.33 -3.44
C PRO A 104 -1.72 9.25 -3.02
N VAL A 105 -1.86 9.49 -1.72
CA VAL A 105 -2.79 10.52 -1.25
C VAL A 105 -2.19 11.84 -1.73
N GLN A 106 -2.84 12.47 -2.70
CA GLN A 106 -2.40 13.75 -3.21
C GLN A 106 -2.74 14.75 -2.11
N LEU A 107 -1.76 15.04 -1.24
CA LEU A 107 -1.85 16.14 -0.30
C LEU A 107 -2.05 17.41 -1.14
N LYS A 108 -3.29 17.94 -1.15
CA LYS A 108 -3.54 19.31 -1.60
C LYS A 108 -2.79 20.21 -0.62
N ILE A 109 -1.54 20.53 -0.94
CA ILE A 109 -0.79 21.58 -0.27
C ILE A 109 -1.46 22.86 -0.75
N GLY A 110 -2.41 23.38 0.03
CA GLY A 110 -2.97 24.70 -0.19
C GLY A 110 -1.86 25.71 0.04
N VAL A 111 -1.13 26.07 -1.01
CA VAL A 111 -0.34 27.30 -1.04
C VAL A 111 -1.36 28.41 -1.26
N SER A 112 -1.89 28.95 -0.17
CA SER A 112 -2.53 30.27 -0.21
C SER A 112 -1.41 31.29 -0.29
N ALA A 113 -1.35 31.99 -1.44
CA ALA A 113 -0.58 33.21 -1.63
C ALA A 113 -1.24 34.38 -0.89
#